data_AF-A0A2G4G1M1-F1
#
_entry.id   AF-A0A2G4G1M1-F1
#
_cell.length_a   1.000
_cell.length_b   1.000
_cell.length_c   1.000
_cell.angle_alpha   90.00
_cell.angle_beta   90.00
_cell.angle_gamma   90.00
#
_symmetry.space_group_name_H-M   'P 1'
#
loop_
_entity.id
_entity.type
_entity.pdbx_description
1 polymer ?
#
loop_
_entity_poly.entity_id
_entity_poly.type
_entity_poly.pdbx_seq_one_letter_code
_entity_poly.pdbx_strand_id
1 'polypeptide(L)' 'MVLNRALALKRSAVALTPMAGALAFPLIVPVVLMRFGLPAAMLSAVLIGTAWFVVMLRTAEMPGHH' A
#
# COMPACT_ATOMS: atom_id res chain seq x y z
N MET A 1 15.15 7.41 -24.66
CA MET A 1 14.98 8.16 -23.39
C MET A 1 13.63 7.92 -22.70
N VAL A 2 12.50 7.93 -23.41
CA VAL A 2 11.15 7.73 -22.82
C VAL A 2 10.99 6.35 -22.17
N LEU A 3 11.46 5.28 -22.81
CA LEU A 3 11.39 3.91 -22.29
C LEU A 3 12.12 3.73 -20.93
N ASN A 4 13.32 4.31 -20.78
CA ASN A 4 14.07 4.26 -19.51
C ASN A 4 13.34 4.97 -18.37
N ARG A 5 12.63 6.07 -18.65
CA ARG A 5 11.82 6.78 -17.64
C ARG A 5 10.61 5.95 -17.22
N ALA A 6 9.94 5.29 -18.16
CA ALA A 6 8.80 4.42 -17.87
C ALA A 6 9.20 3.21 -16.99
N LEU A 7 10.34 2.58 -17.28
CA LEU A 7 10.88 1.49 -16.46
C LEU A 7 11.30 1.96 -15.06
N ALA A 8 11.91 3.14 -14.95
CA ALA A 8 12.26 3.73 -13.66
C ALA A 8 11.02 4.04 -12.81
N LEU A 9 9.98 4.64 -13.40
CA LEU A 9 8.71 4.88 -12.71
C LEU A 9 8.05 3.59 -12.22
N LYS A 10 8.06 2.53 -13.03
CA LYS A 10 7.54 1.22 -12.62
C LYS A 10 8.27 0.65 -11.41
N ARG A 11 9.60 0.63 -11.44
CA ARG A 11 10.42 0.15 -10.30
C ARG A 11 10.19 0.97 -9.04
N SER A 12 10.07 2.29 -9.16
CA SER A 12 9.73 3.15 -8.02
C SER A 12 8.33 2.85 -7.48
N ALA A 13 7.34 2.60 -8.33
CA ALA A 13 5.98 2.25 -7.90
C ALA A 13 5.96 0.93 -7.11
N VAL A 14 6.68 -0.10 -7.55
CA VAL A 14 6.82 -1.40 -6.87
C VAL A 14 7.45 -1.25 -5.48
N ALA A 15 8.40 -0.35 -5.31
CA ALA A 15 9.05 -0.11 -4.02
C ALA A 15 8.22 0.78 -3.08
N LEU A 16 7.48 1.76 -3.64
CA LEU A 16 6.68 2.71 -2.86
C LEU A 16 5.41 2.07 -2.28
N THR A 17 4.77 1.15 -3.00
CA THR A 17 3.54 0.50 -2.52
C THR A 17 3.70 -0.24 -1.19
N PRO A 18 4.71 -1.09 -0.95
CA PRO A 18 4.89 -1.75 0.34
C PRO A 18 5.21 -0.76 1.47
N MET A 19 5.98 0.31 1.20
CA MET A 19 6.23 1.35 2.19
C MET A 19 4.95 2.10 2.58
N ALA A 20 4.08 2.41 1.61
CA ALA A 20 2.80 3.06 1.88
C ALA A 20 1.92 2.22 2.80
N GLY A 21 1.84 0.90 2.58
CA GLY A 21 1.13 -0.03 3.47
C GLY A 21 1.74 -0.08 4.86
N ALA A 22 3.06 -0.23 4.95
CA ALA A 22 3.78 -0.31 6.22
C ALA A 22 3.60 0.93 7.10
N LEU A 23 3.47 2.12 6.49
CA LEU A 23 3.25 3.38 7.21
C LEU A 23 1.78 3.66 7.50
N ALA A 24 0.86 3.25 6.63
CA ALA A 24 -0.57 3.54 6.79
C ALA A 24 -1.16 2.94 8.08
N PHE A 25 -0.81 1.69 8.40
CA PHE A 25 -1.31 1.01 9.60
C PHE A 25 -0.91 1.69 10.92
N PRO A 26 0.39 1.91 11.23
CA PRO A 26 0.80 2.52 12.49
C PRO A 26 0.45 4.01 12.62
N LEU A 27 0.16 4.71 11.52
CA LEU A 27 -0.25 6.11 11.58
C LEU A 27 -1.77 6.27 11.71
N ILE A 28 -2.55 5.53 10.92
CA ILE A 28 -4.00 5.74 10.83
C ILE A 28 -4.73 4.97 11.94
N VAL A 29 -4.40 3.69 12.16
CA VAL A 29 -5.14 2.83 13.09
C VAL A 29 -5.10 3.35 14.54
N PRO A 30 -3.94 3.79 15.10
CA PRO A 30 -3.91 4.34 16.45
C PRO A 30 -4.72 5.65 16.59
N VAL A 31 -4.68 6.52 15.57
CA VAL A 31 -5.47 7.76 15.58
C VAL A 31 -6.97 7.44 15.58
N VAL A 32 -7.40 6.48 14.76
CA VAL A 32 -8.81 6.04 14.73
C VAL A 32 -9.20 5.38 16.06
N LEU A 33 -8.33 4.55 16.62
CA LEU A 33 -8.54 3.91 17.92
C LEU A 33 -8.74 4.94 19.04
N MET A 34 -7.88 5.96 19.10
CA MET A 34 -7.94 7.01 20.12
C MET A 34 -9.18 7.89 19.99
N ARG A 35 -9.69 8.11 18.77
CA ARG A 35 -10.81 9.04 18.50
C ARG A 35 -12.17 8.38 18.41
N PHE A 36 -12.24 7.14 17.92
CA PHE A 36 -13.48 6.47 17.54
C PHE A 36 -13.63 5.06 18.16
N GLY A 37 -12.62 4.60 18.92
CA GLY A 37 -12.66 3.33 19.63
C GLY A 37 -12.32 2.10 18.79
N LEU A 38 -12.35 0.94 19.46
CA LEU A 38 -11.86 -0.32 18.90
C LEU A 38 -12.61 -0.80 17.64
N PRO A 39 -13.96 -0.79 17.58
CA PRO A 39 -14.67 -1.28 16.39
C PRO A 39 -14.33 -0.48 15.13
N ALA A 40 -14.24 0.85 15.25
CA ALA A 40 -13.87 1.74 14.17
C ALA A 40 -12.42 1.53 13.72
N ALA A 41 -11.50 1.33 14.68
CA ALA A 41 -10.11 1.02 14.39
C ALA A 41 -9.97 -0.29 13.61
N MET A 42 -10.66 -1.36 14.03
CA MET A 42 -10.67 -2.64 13.31
C MET A 42 -11.22 -2.49 11.88
N LEU A 43 -12.36 -1.80 11.71
CA LEU A 43 -12.91 -1.55 10.39
C LEU A 43 -11.92 -0.76 9.51
N SER A 44 -11.27 0.27 10.07
CA SER A 44 -10.29 1.07 9.33
C SER A 44 -9.09 0.23 8.88
N ALA A 45 -8.58 -0.66 9.73
CA ALA A 45 -7.48 -1.55 9.41
C ALA A 45 -7.86 -2.50 8.26
N VAL A 46 -9.08 -3.04 8.27
CA VAL A 46 -9.60 -3.87 7.18
C VAL A 46 -9.68 -3.08 5.88
N LEU A 47 -10.29 -1.89 5.89
CA LEU A 47 -10.45 -1.07 4.69
C LEU A 47 -9.10 -0.65 4.09
N ILE A 48 -8.16 -0.20 4.93
CA ILE A 48 -6.81 0.19 4.53
C ILE A 48 -6.07 -1.02 3.96
N GLY A 49 -6.13 -2.16 4.64
CA GLY A 49 -5.49 -3.40 4.20
C GLY A 49 -6.01 -3.87 2.86
N THR A 50 -7.34 -3.90 2.67
CA THR A 50 -7.95 -4.30 1.41
C THR A 50 -7.57 -3.35 0.28
N ALA A 51 -7.70 -2.04 0.49
CA ALA A 51 -7.35 -1.05 -0.53
C ALA A 51 -5.87 -1.13 -0.91
N TRP A 52 -4.98 -1.21 0.08
CA TRP A 52 -3.54 -1.36 -0.14
C TRP A 52 -3.21 -2.65 -0.86
N PHE A 53 -3.82 -3.77 -0.49
CA PHE A 53 -3.58 -5.07 -1.11
C PHE A 53 -3.98 -5.05 -2.59
N VAL A 54 -5.13 -4.45 -2.93
CA VAL A 54 -5.54 -4.28 -4.33
C VAL A 54 -4.50 -3.46 -5.11
N VAL A 55 -4.04 -2.34 -4.56
CA VAL A 55 -3.00 -1.51 -5.20
C VAL A 55 -1.70 -2.31 -5.35
N MET A 56 -1.29 -3.05 -4.32
CA MET A 56 -0.10 -3.87 -4.32
C MET A 56 -0.16 -4.92 -5.43
N LEU A 57 -1.26 -5.66 -5.58
CA LEU A 57 -1.44 -6.64 -6.65
C LEU A 57 -1.36 -6.02 -8.04
N ARG A 58 -1.84 -4.77 -8.20
CA ARG A 58 -1.77 -4.03 -9.47
C ARG A 58 -0.34 -3.57 -9.80
N THR A 59 0.50 -3.40 -8.79
CA THR A 59 1.91 -3.04 -8.94
C THR A 59 2.87 -4.22 -8.87
N ALA A 60 2.44 -5.39 -8.38
CA ALA A 60 3.31 -6.53 -8.15
C ALA A 60 3.84 -7.08 -9.47
N GLU A 61 5.16 -7.05 -9.64
CA GLU A 61 5.86 -7.73 -10.72
C GLU A 61 6.30 -9.11 -10.20
N MET A 62 5.75 -10.19 -10.75
CA MET A 62 6.23 -11.54 -10.45
C MET A 62 7.56 -11.77 -11.20
N PRO A 63 8.66 -12.11 -10.51
CA PRO A 63 9.91 -12.43 -11.19
C PRO A 63 9.73 -13.74 -11.97
N GLY A 64 9.75 -13.65 -13.30
CA GLY A 64 9.79 -14.80 -14.21
C GLY A 64 8.53 -15.04 -15.04
N HIS A 65 8.32 -14.22 -16.06
CA HIS A 65 7.65 -14.64 -17.31
C HIS A 65 8.46 -14.04 -18.47
N HIS A 66 9.44 -14.82 -18.94
CA HIS A 66 10.01 -14.70 -20.27
C HIS A 66 9.19 -15.57 -21.22
#